data_AF-A0A133N9E4-F1
#
_entry.id   AF-A0A133N9E4-F1
#
_cell.length_a   1.000
_cell.length_b   1.000
_cell.length_c   1.000
_cell.angle_alpha   90.00
_cell.angle_beta   90.00
_cell.angle_gamma   90.00
#
_symmetry.space_group_name_H-M   'P 1'
#
loop_
_entity.id
_entity.type
_entity.pdbx_description
1 polymer ?
#
loop_
_entity_poly.entity_id
_entity_poly.type
_entity_poly.pdbx_seq_one_letter_code
_entity_poly.pdbx_strand_id
1 'polypeptide(L)'
;MNKENTIAKLERFAEQKGLSYRKIANMTGIGQSTLSEIRKGSYKGNEEEILLKLEDLMERHKQGIKRVDFSVETDTKKRIFFTIDTIKKYVASNAANEIISSAKIAYIVGRSGIGKTHALMEYQKTYGSKIIFITAENGDKHTTVMRKIARSMRMDTKGTTDELKENIKERLRFTETIIIIDEGEHLSPKV
;
A
#
# COMPACT_ATOMS: atom_id res chain seq x y z
N MET A 1 -15.43 15.65 6.67
CA MET A 1 -13.97 15.93 6.74
C MET A 1 -13.76 17.38 6.35
N ASN A 2 -13.02 18.18 7.12
CA ASN A 2 -12.77 19.59 6.80
C ASN A 2 -11.44 19.69 6.03
N LYS A 3 -11.50 20.08 4.74
CA LYS A 3 -10.36 20.22 3.83
C LYS A 3 -9.25 21.11 4.40
N GLU A 4 -9.58 22.29 4.88
CA GLU A 4 -8.62 23.26 5.40
C GLU A 4 -7.87 22.68 6.61
N ASN A 5 -8.59 21.97 7.47
CA ASN A 5 -8.00 21.27 8.61
C ASN A 5 -7.04 20.16 8.16
N THR A 6 -7.42 19.34 7.17
CA THR A 6 -6.56 18.26 6.66
C THR A 6 -5.28 18.80 6.01
N ILE A 7 -5.37 19.88 5.22
CA ILE A 7 -4.20 20.51 4.61
C ILE A 7 -3.26 21.12 5.66
N ALA A 8 -3.81 21.81 6.67
CA ALA A 8 -3.01 22.37 7.76
C ALA A 8 -2.30 21.27 8.58
N LYS A 9 -2.96 20.13 8.83
CA LYS A 9 -2.32 18.96 9.44
C LYS A 9 -1.20 18.41 8.57
N LEU A 10 -1.40 18.33 7.26
CA LEU A 10 -0.41 17.83 6.30
C LEU A 10 0.85 18.71 6.29
N GLU A 11 0.69 20.03 6.34
CA GLU A 11 1.81 20.98 6.41
C GLU A 11 2.65 20.77 7.66
N ARG A 12 2.01 20.71 8.84
CA ARG A 12 2.70 20.41 10.10
C ARG A 12 3.38 19.04 10.07
N PHE A 13 2.71 18.04 9.51
CA PHE A 13 3.25 16.69 9.36
C PHE A 13 4.52 16.69 8.49
N ALA A 14 4.47 17.36 7.35
CA ALA A 14 5.60 17.48 6.43
C ALA A 14 6.81 18.13 7.11
N GLU A 15 6.58 19.22 7.85
CA GLU A 15 7.62 19.92 8.62
C GLU A 15 8.20 19.05 9.73
N GLN A 16 7.35 18.48 10.59
CA GLN A 16 7.77 17.65 11.73
C GLN A 16 8.58 16.42 11.31
N LYS A 17 8.25 15.84 10.14
CA LYS A 17 8.92 14.65 9.62
C LYS A 17 10.03 14.97 8.62
N GLY A 18 10.27 16.25 8.29
CA GLY A 18 11.24 16.65 7.27
C GLY A 18 10.93 16.08 5.87
N LEU A 19 9.65 15.87 5.54
CA LEU A 19 9.24 15.27 4.27
C LEU A 19 8.89 16.35 3.24
N SER A 20 9.49 16.25 2.04
CA SER A 20 9.06 17.07 0.91
C SER A 20 7.69 16.62 0.36
N TYR A 21 6.93 17.53 -0.24
CA TYR A 21 5.67 17.18 -0.92
C TYR A 21 5.87 16.19 -2.07
N ARG A 22 7.02 16.20 -2.72
CA ARG A 22 7.40 15.16 -3.70
C ARG A 22 7.45 13.77 -3.06
N LYS A 23 8.04 13.66 -1.87
CA LYS A 23 8.14 12.42 -1.12
C LYS A 23 6.77 11.94 -0.65
N ILE A 24 5.95 12.85 -0.13
CA ILE A 24 4.56 12.58 0.27
C ILE A 24 3.74 12.06 -0.92
N ALA A 25 3.85 12.70 -2.10
CA ALA A 25 3.20 12.26 -3.33
C ALA A 25 3.62 10.82 -3.72
N ASN A 26 4.92 10.51 -3.66
CA ASN A 26 5.42 9.16 -3.92
C ASN A 26 4.91 8.13 -2.91
N MET A 27 4.94 8.44 -1.61
CA MET A 27 4.51 7.53 -0.54
C MET A 27 3.02 7.16 -0.66
N THR A 28 2.18 8.14 -1.01
CA THR A 28 0.72 7.98 -1.18
C THR A 28 0.31 7.50 -2.57
N GLY A 29 1.21 7.54 -3.55
CA GLY A 29 0.88 7.29 -4.95
C GLY A 29 0.02 8.38 -5.61
N ILE A 30 -0.10 9.55 -4.98
CA ILE A 30 -0.79 10.73 -5.55
C ILE A 30 0.16 11.42 -6.54
N GLY A 31 -0.35 11.90 -7.68
CA GLY A 31 0.44 12.70 -8.61
C GLY A 31 0.93 14.01 -7.96
N GLN A 32 2.18 14.42 -8.23
CA GLN A 32 2.73 15.66 -7.63
C GLN A 32 1.91 16.91 -7.99
N SER A 33 1.44 17.01 -9.23
CA SER A 33 0.54 18.08 -9.67
C SER A 33 -0.78 18.05 -8.92
N THR A 34 -1.39 16.87 -8.81
CA THR A 34 -2.64 16.64 -8.06
C THR A 34 -2.51 17.05 -6.59
N LEU A 35 -1.40 16.68 -5.92
CA LEU A 35 -1.16 17.09 -4.54
C LEU A 35 -1.00 18.62 -4.41
N SER A 36 -0.34 19.26 -5.38
CA SER A 36 -0.18 20.71 -5.43
C SER A 36 -1.53 21.43 -5.61
N GLU A 37 -2.37 20.94 -6.53
CA GLU A 37 -3.70 21.48 -6.80
C GLU A 37 -4.65 21.34 -5.60
N ILE A 38 -4.61 20.21 -4.89
CA ILE A 38 -5.37 20.00 -3.64
C ILE A 38 -4.97 21.03 -2.59
N ARG A 39 -3.66 21.21 -2.38
CA ARG A 39 -3.14 22.19 -1.41
C ARG A 39 -3.53 23.63 -1.72
N LYS A 40 -3.59 23.98 -3.01
CA LYS A 40 -4.00 25.32 -3.49
C LYS A 40 -5.51 25.49 -3.58
N GLY A 41 -6.28 24.42 -3.36
CA GLY A 41 -7.73 24.42 -3.49
C GLY A 41 -8.25 24.46 -4.94
N SER A 42 -7.41 24.21 -5.94
CA SER A 42 -7.75 24.29 -7.36
C SER A 42 -8.14 22.95 -8.00
N TYR A 43 -7.99 21.83 -7.28
CA TYR A 43 -8.33 20.50 -7.79
C TYR A 43 -9.84 20.32 -7.95
N LYS A 44 -10.29 19.86 -9.12
CA LYS A 44 -11.72 19.70 -9.48
C LYS A 44 -12.19 18.24 -9.54
N GLY A 45 -11.32 17.28 -9.24
CA GLY A 45 -11.66 15.85 -9.25
C GLY A 45 -12.23 15.36 -7.92
N ASN A 46 -12.06 14.06 -7.64
CA ASN A 46 -12.46 13.47 -6.36
C ASN A 46 -11.52 13.89 -5.22
N GLU A 47 -11.77 15.08 -4.69
CA GLU A 47 -10.99 15.65 -3.59
C GLU A 47 -11.10 14.83 -2.30
N GLU A 48 -12.28 14.27 -2.01
CA GLU A 48 -12.51 13.48 -0.80
C GLU A 48 -11.59 12.24 -0.74
N GLU A 49 -11.44 11.52 -1.85
CA GLU A 49 -10.54 10.37 -1.93
C GLU A 49 -9.08 10.76 -1.64
N ILE A 50 -8.64 11.91 -2.13
CA ILE A 50 -7.26 12.38 -1.90
C ILE A 50 -7.07 12.81 -0.45
N LEU A 51 -8.03 13.53 0.13
CA LEU A 51 -7.98 13.92 1.53
C LEU A 51 -7.96 12.69 2.46
N LEU A 52 -8.70 11.63 2.13
CA LEU A 52 -8.63 10.36 2.84
C LEU A 52 -7.25 9.71 2.78
N LYS A 53 -6.61 9.68 1.60
CA LYS A 53 -5.22 9.18 1.45
C LYS A 53 -4.21 9.96 2.29
N LEU A 54 -4.39 11.27 2.38
CA LEU A 54 -3.53 12.16 3.17
C LEU A 54 -3.75 11.98 4.68
N GLU A 55 -5.00 11.87 5.14
CA GLU A 55 -5.29 11.57 6.55
C GLU A 55 -4.70 10.21 6.95
N ASP A 56 -4.90 9.18 6.12
CA ASP A 56 -4.37 7.84 6.42
C ASP A 56 -2.83 7.82 6.37
N LEU A 57 -2.18 8.56 5.47
CA LEU A 57 -0.72 8.78 5.53
C LEU A 57 -0.31 9.34 6.90
N MET A 58 -0.91 10.44 7.33
CA MET A 58 -0.53 11.07 8.60
C MET A 58 -0.75 10.13 9.80
N GLU A 59 -1.85 9.37 9.79
CA GLU A 59 -2.13 8.37 10.84
C GLU A 59 -1.10 7.23 10.86
N ARG A 60 -0.67 6.71 9.69
CA ARG A 60 0.38 5.69 9.61
C ARG A 60 1.71 6.13 10.21
N HIS A 61 2.00 7.43 10.16
CA HIS A 61 3.27 8.02 10.59
C HIS A 61 3.23 8.69 11.98
N LYS A 62 2.08 8.71 12.64
CA LYS A 62 1.98 9.11 14.05
C LYS A 62 2.64 8.05 14.94
N GLN A 63 3.56 8.48 15.80
CA GLN A 63 4.05 7.62 16.88
C GLN A 63 2.96 7.56 17.97
N GLY A 64 2.38 6.37 18.17
CA GLY A 64 1.37 6.14 19.21
C GLY A 64 -0.09 6.23 18.75
N ILE A 65 -0.65 5.07 18.39
CA ILE A 65 -2.07 4.63 18.44
C ILE A 65 -3.14 5.45 17.67
N LYS A 66 -3.94 4.75 16.85
CA LYS A 66 -5.41 4.69 17.01
C LYS A 66 -6.04 3.38 16.54
N ARG A 67 -7.01 2.94 17.36
CA ARG A 67 -7.83 1.73 17.25
C ARG A 67 -8.60 1.74 15.92
N VAL A 68 -8.63 0.58 15.27
CA VAL A 68 -9.56 0.29 14.18
C VAL A 68 -10.97 0.27 14.78
N ASP A 69 -11.85 1.08 14.21
CA ASP A 69 -13.28 1.08 14.52
C ASP A 69 -13.87 -0.15 13.83
N PHE A 70 -14.30 -1.12 14.63
CA PHE A 70 -14.56 -2.45 14.14
C PHE A 70 -16.05 -2.70 13.97
N SER A 71 -16.50 -2.75 12.72
CA SER A 71 -17.78 -3.35 12.37
C SER A 71 -17.58 -4.83 11.98
N VAL A 72 -18.34 -5.69 12.69
CA VAL A 72 -18.45 -7.16 12.57
C VAL A 72 -17.11 -7.86 12.37
N GLU A 73 -16.36 -8.05 13.46
CA GLU A 73 -15.07 -8.75 13.43
C GLU A 73 -15.21 -10.25 13.68
N THR A 74 -14.91 -11.06 12.67
CA THR A 74 -14.43 -12.42 12.94
C THR A 74 -13.00 -12.36 13.47
N ASP A 75 -12.60 -13.33 14.30
CA ASP A 75 -11.21 -13.45 14.78
C ASP A 75 -10.20 -13.50 13.63
N THR A 76 -10.59 -14.09 12.50
CA THR A 76 -9.82 -14.10 11.25
C THR A 76 -9.54 -12.68 10.77
N LYS A 77 -10.58 -11.83 10.68
CA LYS A 77 -10.44 -10.44 10.24
C LYS A 77 -9.49 -9.67 11.16
N LYS A 78 -9.62 -9.82 12.49
CA LYS A 78 -8.73 -9.16 13.47
C LYS A 78 -7.26 -9.51 13.23
N ARG A 79 -6.97 -10.80 13.08
CA ARG A 79 -5.60 -11.30 12.87
C ARG A 79 -5.02 -10.82 11.55
N ILE A 80 -5.82 -10.79 10.48
CA ILE A 80 -5.41 -10.28 9.18
C ILE A 80 -5.10 -8.80 9.26
N PHE A 81 -6.00 -7.99 9.82
CA PHE A 81 -5.80 -6.55 9.98
C PHE A 81 -4.55 -6.24 10.81
N PHE A 82 -4.38 -6.92 11.95
CA PHE A 82 -3.18 -6.79 12.79
C PHE A 82 -1.88 -7.11 12.02
N THR A 83 -1.90 -8.17 11.21
CA THR A 83 -0.76 -8.57 10.39
C THR A 83 -0.42 -7.49 9.36
N ILE A 84 -1.41 -7.01 8.61
CA ILE A 84 -1.19 -6.00 7.57
C ILE A 84 -0.81 -4.65 8.20
N ASP A 85 -1.38 -4.28 9.34
CA ASP A 85 -1.00 -3.07 10.09
C ASP A 85 0.46 -3.10 10.53
N THR A 86 0.99 -4.28 10.85
CA THR A 86 2.40 -4.46 11.17
C THR A 86 3.29 -4.25 9.94
N ILE A 87 2.91 -4.82 8.79
CA ILE A 87 3.60 -4.59 7.51
C ILE A 87 3.53 -3.10 7.12
N LYS A 88 2.36 -2.48 7.26
CA LYS A 88 2.11 -1.06 6.98
C LYS A 88 3.09 -0.15 7.70
N LYS A 89 3.27 -0.33 9.01
CA LYS A 89 4.22 0.46 9.82
C LYS A 89 5.66 0.28 9.32
N TYR A 90 6.02 -0.94 8.97
CA TYR A 90 7.34 -1.27 8.47
C TYR A 90 7.63 -0.57 7.14
N VAL A 91 6.71 -0.72 6.18
CA VAL A 91 6.84 -0.12 4.84
C VAL A 91 6.81 1.41 4.91
N ALA A 92 5.94 1.99 5.75
CA ALA A 92 5.90 3.43 5.99
C ALA A 92 7.23 3.95 6.53
N SER A 93 7.82 3.26 7.52
CA SER A 93 9.14 3.61 8.06
C SER A 93 10.23 3.54 6.99
N ASN A 94 10.25 2.48 6.17
CA ASN A 94 11.23 2.34 5.11
C ASN A 94 11.10 3.43 4.04
N ALA A 95 9.87 3.79 3.66
CA ALA A 95 9.62 4.84 2.68
C ALA A 95 10.01 6.23 3.20
N ALA A 96 9.66 6.55 4.45
CA ALA A 96 10.05 7.82 5.06
C ALA A 96 11.56 7.97 5.26
N ASN A 97 12.26 6.88 5.61
CA ASN A 97 13.70 6.91 5.88
C ASN A 97 14.56 6.45 4.69
N GLU A 98 13.95 6.19 3.54
CA GLU A 98 14.63 5.74 2.31
C GLU A 98 15.50 4.46 2.50
N ILE A 99 15.00 3.51 3.30
CA ILE A 99 15.67 2.24 3.59
C ILE A 99 15.36 1.22 2.49
N ILE A 100 16.39 0.65 1.86
CA ILE A 100 16.26 -0.29 0.71
C ILE A 100 16.58 -1.74 1.10
N SER A 101 17.34 -1.97 2.18
CA SER A 101 17.92 -3.28 2.52
C SER A 101 16.99 -4.25 3.25
N SER A 102 15.71 -3.91 3.41
CA SER A 102 14.86 -4.57 4.38
C SER A 102 13.44 -4.81 3.85
N ALA A 103 12.98 -6.06 3.93
CA ALA A 103 11.63 -6.47 3.52
C ALA A 103 10.97 -7.24 4.67
N LYS A 104 9.67 -7.04 4.83
CA LYS A 104 8.86 -7.80 5.79
C LYS A 104 7.83 -8.63 5.02
N ILE A 105 7.89 -9.94 5.21
CA ILE A 105 6.95 -10.90 4.63
C ILE A 105 6.13 -11.50 5.79
N ALA A 106 4.83 -11.66 5.58
CA ALA A 106 3.95 -12.34 6.50
C ALA A 106 3.14 -13.41 5.75
N TYR A 107 2.91 -14.54 6.39
CA TYR A 107 2.07 -15.62 5.88
C TYR A 107 0.77 -15.66 6.67
N ILE A 108 -0.36 -15.63 5.96
CA ILE A 108 -1.70 -15.73 6.55
C ILE A 108 -2.27 -17.08 6.14
N VAL A 109 -2.27 -18.04 7.06
CA VAL A 109 -2.75 -19.41 6.82
C VAL A 109 -4.06 -19.64 7.56
N GLY A 110 -5.00 -20.32 6.89
CA GLY A 110 -6.26 -20.74 7.47
C GLY A 110 -7.10 -21.49 6.45
N ARG A 111 -8.11 -22.23 6.92
CA ARG A 111 -9.01 -23.01 6.04
C ARG A 111 -9.63 -22.14 4.94
N SER A 112 -9.95 -22.74 3.79
CA SER A 112 -10.72 -22.03 2.77
C SER A 112 -12.12 -21.65 3.29
N GLY A 113 -12.69 -20.56 2.79
CA GLY A 113 -14.02 -20.07 3.19
C GLY A 113 -14.10 -19.31 4.53
N ILE A 114 -13.02 -19.17 5.30
CA ILE A 114 -13.05 -18.45 6.60
C ILE A 114 -13.03 -16.91 6.49
N GLY A 115 -13.13 -16.38 5.26
CA GLY A 115 -13.19 -14.93 4.99
C GLY A 115 -11.83 -14.22 4.82
N LYS A 116 -10.74 -14.94 4.53
CA LYS A 116 -9.39 -14.34 4.35
C LYS A 116 -9.37 -13.29 3.22
N THR A 117 -9.74 -13.71 2.02
CA THR A 117 -9.80 -12.84 0.83
C THR A 117 -10.74 -11.66 1.06
N HIS A 118 -11.91 -11.89 1.67
CA HIS A 118 -12.84 -10.82 1.98
C HIS A 118 -12.24 -9.77 2.93
N ALA A 119 -11.57 -10.21 4.00
CA ALA A 119 -10.91 -9.31 4.94
C ALA A 119 -9.77 -8.51 4.28
N LEU A 120 -8.99 -9.12 3.38
CA LEU A 120 -7.94 -8.44 2.64
C LEU A 120 -8.52 -7.37 1.68
N MET A 121 -9.61 -7.69 0.98
CA MET A 121 -10.32 -6.77 0.09
C MET A 121 -10.97 -5.61 0.87
N GLU A 122 -11.47 -5.86 2.07
CA GLU A 122 -11.99 -4.82 2.95
C GLU A 122 -10.88 -3.89 3.43
N TYR A 123 -9.76 -4.45 3.89
CA TYR A 123 -8.59 -3.68 4.30
C TYR A 123 -8.11 -2.74 3.18
N GLN A 124 -8.08 -3.23 1.94
CA GLN A 124 -7.69 -2.43 0.77
C GLN A 124 -8.53 -1.16 0.60
N LYS A 125 -9.82 -1.18 0.94
CA LYS A 125 -10.69 0.01 0.82
C LYS A 125 -10.32 1.11 1.81
N THR A 126 -9.76 0.73 2.94
CA THR A 126 -9.34 1.65 4.01
C THR A 126 -7.89 2.07 3.90
N TYR A 127 -7.09 1.36 3.10
CA TYR A 127 -5.67 1.65 2.92
C TYR A 127 -5.48 2.78 1.91
N GLY A 128 -5.05 3.94 2.41
CA GLY A 128 -4.78 5.17 1.65
C GLY A 128 -3.47 5.15 0.85
N SER A 129 -2.83 3.99 0.69
CA SER A 129 -1.76 3.79 -0.30
C SER A 129 -2.06 2.55 -1.15
N LYS A 130 -1.13 2.14 -2.00
CA LYS A 130 -1.39 1.10 -2.99
C LYS A 130 -1.31 -0.29 -2.38
N ILE A 131 -2.33 -1.11 -2.62
CA ILE A 131 -2.24 -2.57 -2.49
C ILE A 131 -2.23 -3.18 -3.90
N ILE A 132 -1.27 -4.05 -4.15
CA ILE A 132 -1.22 -4.89 -5.35
C ILE A 132 -1.69 -6.27 -4.94
N PHE A 133 -2.89 -6.64 -5.38
CA PHE A 133 -3.49 -7.93 -5.09
C PHE A 133 -3.27 -8.89 -6.27
N ILE A 134 -2.61 -10.01 -6.02
CA ILE A 134 -2.33 -11.06 -7.00
C ILE A 134 -2.92 -12.37 -6.51
N THR A 135 -3.84 -12.95 -7.26
CA THR A 135 -4.28 -14.33 -7.01
C THR A 135 -3.33 -15.27 -7.74
N ALA A 136 -2.69 -16.18 -7.00
CA ALA A 136 -1.88 -17.25 -7.56
C ALA A 136 -2.80 -18.35 -8.11
N GLU A 137 -2.42 -18.89 -9.26
CA GLU A 137 -3.15 -19.98 -9.94
C GLU A 137 -2.24 -21.20 -10.10
N ASN A 138 -2.84 -22.38 -10.26
CA ASN A 138 -2.10 -23.60 -10.49
C ASN A 138 -1.18 -23.47 -11.71
N GLY A 139 0.12 -23.73 -11.50
CA GLY A 139 1.12 -23.62 -12.56
C GLY A 139 1.69 -22.21 -12.77
N ASP A 140 1.29 -21.23 -11.96
CA ASP A 140 1.96 -19.93 -11.91
C ASP A 140 3.44 -20.13 -11.56
N LYS A 141 4.31 -19.81 -12.52
CA LYS A 141 5.74 -19.70 -12.32
C LYS A 141 6.09 -18.32 -11.78
N HIS A 142 7.29 -18.18 -11.22
CA HIS A 142 7.80 -16.88 -10.76
C HIS A 142 7.69 -15.78 -11.84
N THR A 143 7.91 -16.12 -13.11
CA THR A 143 7.78 -15.20 -14.25
C THR A 143 6.35 -14.70 -14.44
N THR A 144 5.36 -15.59 -14.30
CA THR A 144 3.94 -15.24 -14.41
C THR A 144 3.53 -14.29 -13.30
N VAL A 145 3.95 -14.56 -12.06
CA VAL A 145 3.69 -13.67 -10.91
C VAL A 145 4.29 -12.28 -11.13
N MET A 146 5.55 -12.19 -11.60
CA MET A 146 6.17 -10.89 -11.92
C MET A 146 5.37 -10.13 -12.99
N ARG A 147 4.89 -10.82 -14.03
CA ARG A 147 4.06 -10.22 -15.08
C ARG A 147 2.69 -9.77 -14.54
N LYS A 148 2.06 -10.55 -13.65
CA LYS A 148 0.81 -10.15 -12.98
C LYS A 148 1.02 -8.87 -12.15
N ILE A 149 2.12 -8.78 -11.38
CA ILE A 149 2.48 -7.56 -10.63
C ILE A 149 2.66 -6.36 -11.56
N ALA A 150 3.48 -6.50 -12.61
CA ALA A 150 3.73 -5.42 -13.56
C ALA A 150 2.44 -4.92 -14.26
N ARG A 151 1.54 -5.83 -14.65
CA ARG A 151 0.22 -5.49 -15.22
C ARG A 151 -0.65 -4.71 -14.23
N SER A 152 -0.70 -5.14 -12.96
CA SER A 152 -1.41 -4.40 -11.89
C SER A 152 -0.80 -3.02 -11.60
N MET A 153 0.45 -2.80 -12.03
CA MET A 153 1.12 -1.51 -11.98
C MET A 153 1.01 -0.70 -13.28
N ARG A 154 0.30 -1.21 -14.30
CA ARG A 154 0.19 -0.64 -15.66
C ARG A 154 1.56 -0.42 -16.31
N MET A 155 2.50 -1.31 -16.04
CA MET A 155 3.85 -1.28 -16.60
C MET A 155 3.90 -2.13 -17.87
N ASP A 156 4.83 -1.79 -18.78
CA ASP A 156 5.17 -2.68 -19.88
C ASP A 156 5.73 -4.00 -19.32
N THR A 157 5.34 -5.11 -19.92
CA THR A 157 5.81 -6.45 -19.56
C THR A 157 6.80 -7.02 -20.57
N LYS A 158 7.16 -6.27 -21.62
CA LYS A 158 8.22 -6.65 -22.55
C LYS A 158 9.59 -6.75 -21.85
N GLY A 159 10.50 -7.47 -22.50
CA GLY A 159 11.84 -7.71 -21.98
C GLY A 159 11.97 -9.01 -21.19
N THR A 160 13.17 -9.18 -20.64
CA THR A 160 13.56 -10.31 -19.83
C THR A 160 12.89 -10.25 -18.45
N THR A 161 12.86 -11.39 -17.75
CA THR A 161 12.31 -11.45 -16.39
C THR A 161 13.12 -10.56 -15.43
N ASP A 162 14.43 -10.42 -15.64
CA ASP A 162 15.28 -9.64 -14.74
C ASP A 162 15.11 -8.13 -14.94
N GLU A 163 14.96 -7.68 -16.20
CA GLU A 163 14.54 -6.30 -16.50
C GLU A 163 13.19 -6.00 -15.86
N LEU A 164 12.22 -6.92 -15.96
CA LEU A 164 10.91 -6.75 -15.36
C LEU A 164 10.98 -6.64 -13.84
N LYS A 165 11.79 -7.48 -13.17
CA LYS A 165 12.02 -7.39 -11.72
C LYS A 165 12.61 -6.05 -11.33
N GLU A 166 13.60 -5.57 -12.07
CA GLU A 166 14.26 -4.30 -11.74
C GLU A 166 13.32 -3.11 -11.93
N ASN A 167 12.56 -3.10 -13.03
CA ASN A 167 11.53 -2.10 -13.26
C ASN A 167 10.47 -2.08 -12.14
N ILE A 168 10.06 -3.25 -11.64
CA ILE A 168 9.11 -3.35 -10.52
C ILE A 168 9.75 -2.78 -9.25
N LYS A 169 10.99 -3.14 -8.94
CA LYS A 169 11.70 -2.61 -7.76
C LYS A 169 11.79 -1.09 -7.80
N GLU A 170 12.23 -0.52 -8.92
CA GLU A 170 12.32 0.94 -9.10
C GLU A 170 10.96 1.61 -8.91
N ARG A 171 9.90 1.01 -9.44
CA ARG A 171 8.56 1.60 -9.34
C ARG A 171 7.98 1.53 -7.93
N LEU A 172 8.39 0.55 -7.13
CA LEU A 172 7.99 0.37 -5.73
C LEU A 172 8.89 1.12 -4.75
N ARG A 173 10.08 1.56 -5.18
CA ARG A 173 11.08 2.23 -4.37
C ARG A 173 10.47 3.42 -3.64
N PHE A 174 10.60 3.42 -2.31
CA PHE A 174 10.09 4.47 -1.40
C PHE A 174 8.58 4.75 -1.50
N THR A 175 7.81 3.80 -2.01
CA THR A 175 6.35 3.83 -1.95
C THR A 175 5.86 3.09 -0.72
N GLU A 176 4.64 3.39 -0.28
CA GLU A 176 3.98 2.60 0.77
C GLU A 176 3.18 1.43 0.21
N THR A 177 3.66 0.83 -0.90
CA THR A 177 2.92 -0.24 -1.57
C THR A 177 3.03 -1.55 -0.80
N ILE A 178 1.91 -2.22 -0.58
CA ILE A 178 1.85 -3.59 -0.04
C ILE A 178 1.47 -4.54 -1.19
N ILE A 179 2.22 -5.63 -1.36
CA ILE A 179 1.87 -6.70 -2.30
C ILE A 179 1.23 -7.84 -1.51
N ILE A 180 0.06 -8.27 -1.94
CA ILE A 180 -0.67 -9.41 -1.40
C ILE A 180 -0.70 -10.49 -2.48
N ILE A 181 -0.24 -11.69 -2.13
CA ILE A 181 -0.38 -12.89 -2.95
C ILE A 181 -1.43 -13.77 -2.26
N ASP A 182 -2.62 -13.85 -2.84
CA ASP A 182 -3.71 -14.71 -2.39
C ASP A 182 -3.62 -16.09 -3.05
N GLU A 183 -4.14 -17.12 -2.39
CA GLU A 183 -4.05 -18.52 -2.82
C GLU A 183 -2.59 -18.96 -3.08
N GLY A 184 -1.66 -18.47 -2.28
CA GLY A 184 -0.22 -18.68 -2.46
C GLY A 184 0.22 -20.15 -2.45
N GLU A 185 -0.59 -21.06 -1.90
CA GLU A 185 -0.39 -22.51 -1.98
C GLU A 185 -0.43 -23.06 -3.40
N HIS A 186 -0.98 -22.30 -4.37
CA HIS A 186 -0.99 -22.65 -5.79
C HIS A 186 0.33 -22.33 -6.53
N LEU A 187 1.23 -21.58 -5.90
CA LEU A 187 2.54 -21.29 -6.48
C LEU A 187 3.38 -22.56 -6.56
N SER A 188 4.06 -22.73 -7.68
CA SER A 188 5.00 -23.85 -7.84
C SER A 188 6.19 -23.65 -6.89
N PRO A 189 6.48 -24.61 -5.97
CA PRO A 189 7.67 -24.54 -5.15
C PRO A 189 8.91 -24.58 -6.06
N LYS A 190 9.90 -23.75 -5.74
CA LYS A 190 11.20 -23.83 -6.40
C LYS A 190 11.91 -25.04 -5.78
N VAL A 191 11.90 -26.16 -6.51
CA VAL A 191 12.71 -27.35 -6.18
C VAL A 191 14.18 -27.04 -6.44
#